data_AF-A0A521ZL72-F1
#
_entry.id   AF-A0A521ZL72-F1
#
_cell.length_a   1.000
_cell.length_b   1.000
_cell.length_c   1.000
_cell.angle_alpha   90.00
_cell.angle_beta   90.00
_cell.angle_gamma   90.00
#
_symmetry.space_group_name_H-M   'P 1'
#
loop_
_entity.id
_entity.type
_entity.pdbx_description
1 polymer ?
#
loop_
_entity_poly.entity_id
_entity_poly.type
_entity_poly.pdbx_seq_one_letter_code
_entity_poly.pdbx_strand_id
1 'polypeptide(L)'
;MRKQMVKAGCVALLASLTALPSLSLAATATLAPSSAVSITTLSPKQLANVINGIRDGLSQRALSPAEIEMLGKLHQLANDMDTIYQGDQGDASASKALFERHFQERMEAATQIAQACYGASSARITLARNAYILMSYDALVRHNPDFFWARLGIFAANEVRSNLALAFSLKGALDALMSADPGAARVNIAGLSLASAAKMVGDATKDLIDGQSNVLANIGTLALLHKRYGAQAMTTVPGLSPEAIQGYTLQQAADAVRDATGQSSQFHQLATQAAIQFGMHEQTYLLQPMWDKPNIKAMAQLNDWMLKNSLETLGMRGDIFIGANKFQPYVAPYLIIRAPIGATNLASVTDRIAIARNGFTVLDGWNQNALLSGWIQQAQSCLGQAQGLYQPIGAR
;
A
#
# COMPACT_ATOMS: atom_id res chain seq x y z
N MET A 1 30.40 44.83 33.29
CA MET A 1 29.99 44.65 34.70
C MET A 1 30.22 43.18 35.10
N ARG A 2 30.76 42.98 36.32
CA ARG A 2 30.48 41.93 37.34
C ARG A 2 29.43 40.85 36.93
N LYS A 3 29.57 39.54 37.23
CA LYS A 3 30.45 38.81 38.17
C LYS A 3 30.70 37.33 37.73
N GLN A 4 31.95 36.89 37.84
CA GLN A 4 32.47 35.71 38.56
C GLN A 4 31.66 34.39 38.75
N MET A 5 32.32 33.28 38.35
CA MET A 5 32.76 32.09 39.14
C MET A 5 31.68 31.19 39.80
N VAL A 6 31.84 29.86 39.87
CA VAL A 6 32.81 29.10 40.71
C VAL A 6 33.44 27.87 40.00
N LYS A 7 34.62 27.44 40.48
CA LYS A 7 35.45 26.31 40.02
C LYS A 7 35.34 25.08 40.95
N ALA A 8 35.57 23.90 40.34
CA ALA A 8 36.36 22.75 40.84
C ALA A 8 35.94 21.96 42.10
N GLY A 9 36.31 20.67 42.10
CA GLY A 9 36.29 19.79 43.28
C GLY A 9 36.53 18.31 42.95
N CYS A 10 37.79 17.86 42.89
CA CYS A 10 38.14 16.43 42.87
C CYS A 10 38.22 15.88 44.31
N VAL A 11 37.75 14.64 44.56
CA VAL A 11 38.26 13.75 45.62
C VAL A 11 38.14 12.29 45.16
N ALA A 12 39.13 11.47 45.50
CA ALA A 12 39.09 10.01 45.38
C ALA A 12 39.35 9.36 46.75
N LEU A 13 38.69 8.24 47.07
CA LEU A 13 39.00 7.31 48.18
C LEU A 13 38.43 5.92 47.78
N LEU A 14 39.14 4.79 47.69
CA LEU A 14 39.98 4.02 48.64
C LEU A 14 39.23 3.15 49.69
N ALA A 15 38.92 1.92 49.25
CA ALA A 15 39.16 0.60 49.89
C ALA A 15 38.52 0.12 51.23
N SER A 16 38.05 -1.15 51.16
CA SER A 16 38.10 -2.23 52.19
C SER A 16 37.09 -2.19 53.36
N LEU A 17 36.67 -3.30 54.02
CA LEU A 17 37.31 -4.62 54.26
C LEU A 17 36.36 -5.88 54.22
N THR A 18 36.95 -7.01 53.83
CA THR A 18 36.83 -8.43 54.31
C THR A 18 35.49 -9.15 54.59
N ALA A 19 35.35 -10.37 54.00
CA ALA A 19 35.49 -11.65 54.75
C ALA A 19 35.67 -12.88 53.80
N LEU A 20 36.43 -13.90 54.27
CA LEU A 20 36.62 -15.27 53.74
C LEU A 20 36.33 -16.26 54.91
N PRO A 21 36.16 -17.60 54.73
CA PRO A 21 36.55 -18.51 53.63
C PRO A 21 35.30 -19.29 53.06
N SER A 22 35.29 -20.49 52.43
CA SER A 22 36.30 -21.57 52.24
C SER A 22 35.99 -22.52 51.06
N LEU A 23 37.05 -23.21 50.58
CA LEU A 23 37.13 -24.58 50.01
C LEU A 23 35.88 -25.25 49.36
N SER A 24 36.02 -25.59 48.07
CA SER A 24 36.05 -26.99 47.60
C SER A 24 36.71 -27.13 46.21
N LEU A 25 37.24 -28.32 45.89
CA LEU A 25 37.86 -28.66 44.59
C LEU A 25 36.88 -29.40 43.66
N ALA A 26 37.22 -29.40 42.36
CA ALA A 26 36.66 -30.21 41.27
C ALA A 26 35.19 -29.87 40.89
N ALA A 27 34.90 -29.48 39.64
CA ALA A 27 35.16 -30.30 38.47
C ALA A 27 35.49 -29.50 37.21
N THR A 28 36.40 -30.04 36.40
CA THR A 28 36.64 -29.62 35.01
C THR A 28 35.47 -30.05 34.12
N ALA A 29 34.34 -29.37 34.25
CA ALA A 29 33.30 -29.42 33.23
C ALA A 29 33.83 -28.66 32.01
N THR A 30 34.32 -29.40 31.01
CA THR A 30 34.53 -28.87 29.66
C THR A 30 33.19 -28.40 29.12
N LEU A 31 32.87 -27.13 29.34
CA LEU A 31 31.83 -26.45 28.59
C LEU A 31 32.27 -26.51 27.13
N ALA A 32 31.63 -27.39 26.36
CA ALA A 32 31.69 -27.33 24.92
C ALA A 32 31.37 -25.89 24.51
N PRO A 33 32.12 -25.28 23.57
CA PRO A 33 31.82 -23.93 23.14
C PRO A 33 30.37 -23.93 22.61
N SER A 34 29.49 -23.23 23.34
CA SER A 34 28.15 -22.95 22.82
C SER A 34 28.38 -22.30 21.47
N SER A 35 27.90 -22.96 20.43
CA SER A 35 28.19 -22.54 19.06
C SER A 35 27.44 -21.24 18.82
N ALA A 36 28.09 -20.13 19.17
CA ALA A 36 27.61 -18.78 18.92
C ALA A 36 27.43 -18.67 17.41
N VAL A 37 26.19 -18.86 16.96
CA VAL A 37 25.82 -18.73 15.56
C VAL A 37 26.21 -17.33 15.18
N SER A 38 27.30 -17.20 14.42
CA SER A 38 27.78 -15.92 13.95
C SER A 38 26.75 -15.41 12.95
N ILE A 39 25.82 -14.60 13.45
CA ILE A 39 24.80 -13.94 12.66
C ILE A 39 25.54 -13.02 11.69
N THR A 40 25.41 -13.32 10.41
CA THR A 40 26.09 -12.58 9.34
C THR A 40 25.10 -11.67 8.62
N THR A 41 25.58 -10.54 8.12
CA THR A 41 24.87 -9.73 7.12
C THR A 41 25.16 -10.27 5.72
N LEU A 42 24.36 -9.89 4.72
CA LEU A 42 24.66 -10.25 3.33
C LEU A 42 26.05 -9.71 2.94
N SER A 43 26.90 -10.60 2.42
CA SER A 43 28.13 -10.20 1.74
C SER A 43 27.81 -9.40 0.47
N PRO A 44 28.74 -8.58 -0.06
CA PRO A 44 28.49 -7.79 -1.27
C PRO A 44 28.02 -8.61 -2.47
N LYS A 45 28.52 -9.84 -2.63
CA LYS A 45 28.08 -10.78 -3.68
C LYS A 45 26.64 -11.23 -3.47
N GLN A 46 26.27 -11.63 -2.26
CA GLN A 46 24.90 -12.05 -1.95
C GLN A 46 23.92 -10.88 -2.07
N LEU A 47 24.31 -9.67 -1.65
CA LEU A 47 23.51 -8.46 -1.84
C LEU A 47 23.31 -8.14 -3.33
N ALA A 48 24.36 -8.20 -4.15
CA ALA A 48 24.26 -8.01 -5.59
C ALA A 48 23.32 -9.05 -6.24
N ASN A 49 23.40 -10.32 -5.83
CA ASN A 49 22.49 -11.37 -6.28
C ASN A 49 21.03 -11.07 -5.91
N VAL A 50 20.76 -10.61 -4.68
CA VAL A 50 19.39 -10.23 -4.25
C VAL A 50 18.88 -9.04 -5.04
N ILE A 51 19.68 -7.97 -5.17
CA ILE A 51 19.32 -6.76 -5.93
C ILE A 51 19.02 -7.10 -7.40
N ASN A 52 19.83 -7.94 -8.04
CA ASN A 52 19.61 -8.34 -9.44
C ASN A 52 18.41 -9.28 -9.57
N GLY A 53 18.24 -10.25 -8.67
CA GLY A 53 17.04 -11.11 -8.65
C GLY A 53 15.73 -10.34 -8.47
N ILE A 54 15.76 -9.24 -7.70
CA ILE A 54 14.62 -8.31 -7.60
C ILE A 54 14.33 -7.64 -8.95
N ARG A 55 15.35 -7.12 -9.64
CA ARG A 55 15.19 -6.46 -10.95
C ARG A 55 14.69 -7.45 -12.01
N ASP A 56 15.22 -8.66 -12.03
CA ASP A 56 14.76 -9.74 -12.91
C ASP A 56 13.29 -10.09 -12.63
N GLY A 57 12.89 -10.17 -11.36
CA GLY A 57 11.49 -10.39 -10.95
C GLY A 57 10.52 -9.26 -11.33
N LEU A 58 11.02 -8.02 -11.45
CA LEU A 58 10.26 -6.85 -11.89
C LEU A 58 10.18 -6.70 -13.42
N SER A 59 10.93 -7.51 -14.18
CA SER A 59 10.91 -7.46 -15.65
C SER A 59 9.53 -7.84 -16.22
N GLN A 60 9.09 -7.14 -17.27
CA GLN A 60 7.87 -7.51 -17.97
C GLN A 60 8.12 -8.68 -18.92
N ARG A 61 7.10 -9.55 -19.04
CA ARG A 61 7.02 -10.60 -20.06
C ARG A 61 5.84 -10.34 -21.01
N ALA A 62 5.42 -11.35 -21.76
CA ALA A 62 4.09 -11.36 -22.36
C ALA A 62 3.11 -12.13 -21.45
N LEU A 63 1.86 -11.69 -21.44
CA LEU A 63 0.76 -12.47 -20.87
C LEU A 63 0.42 -13.62 -21.82
N SER A 64 0.13 -14.78 -21.26
CA SER A 64 -0.41 -15.92 -22.01
C SER A 64 -1.90 -15.70 -22.34
N PRO A 65 -2.47 -16.41 -23.34
CA PRO A 65 -3.89 -16.27 -23.70
C PRO A 65 -4.85 -16.47 -22.52
N ALA A 66 -4.56 -17.42 -21.63
CA ALA A 66 -5.37 -17.68 -20.42
C ALA A 66 -5.33 -16.50 -19.42
N GLU A 67 -4.18 -15.82 -19.30
CA GLU A 67 -4.05 -14.63 -18.45
C GLU A 67 -4.79 -13.43 -19.03
N ILE A 68 -4.79 -13.28 -20.36
CA ILE A 68 -5.57 -12.26 -21.07
C ILE A 68 -7.08 -12.50 -20.88
N GLU A 69 -7.54 -13.75 -21.05
CA GLU A 69 -8.93 -14.14 -20.80
C GLU A 69 -9.35 -13.92 -19.34
N MET A 70 -8.49 -14.29 -18.39
CA MET A 70 -8.70 -14.06 -16.95
C MET A 70 -8.83 -12.55 -16.65
N LEU A 71 -7.94 -11.70 -17.16
CA LEU A 71 -8.06 -10.24 -17.00
C LEU A 71 -9.33 -9.69 -17.65
N GLY A 72 -9.76 -10.24 -18.79
CA GLY A 72 -11.05 -9.91 -19.41
C GLY A 72 -12.24 -10.20 -18.49
N LYS A 73 -12.26 -11.37 -17.82
CA LYS A 73 -13.28 -11.74 -16.84
C LYS A 73 -13.25 -10.83 -15.61
N LEU A 74 -12.06 -10.48 -15.10
CA LEU A 74 -11.93 -9.53 -13.99
C LEU A 74 -12.42 -8.13 -14.37
N HIS A 75 -12.14 -7.67 -15.59
CA HIS A 75 -12.61 -6.39 -16.10
C HIS A 75 -14.14 -6.36 -16.22
N GLN A 76 -14.75 -7.42 -16.75
CA GLN A 76 -16.22 -7.57 -16.79
C GLN A 76 -16.82 -7.54 -15.38
N LEU A 77 -16.28 -8.36 -14.45
CA LEU A 77 -16.72 -8.42 -13.06
C LEU A 77 -16.63 -7.07 -12.33
N ALA A 78 -15.61 -6.27 -12.66
CA ALA A 78 -15.38 -4.94 -12.10
C ALA A 78 -16.26 -3.84 -12.73
N ASN A 79 -16.82 -4.05 -13.93
CA ASN A 79 -17.65 -3.06 -14.63
C ASN A 79 -19.16 -3.28 -14.44
N ASP A 80 -19.59 -4.48 -14.03
CA ASP A 80 -20.98 -4.77 -13.69
C ASP A 80 -21.37 -4.14 -12.33
N MET A 81 -21.58 -2.82 -12.35
CA MET A 81 -22.07 -2.05 -11.21
C MET A 81 -23.53 -2.38 -10.87
N ASP A 82 -24.33 -2.82 -11.84
CA ASP A 82 -25.77 -3.08 -11.64
C ASP A 82 -26.01 -4.20 -10.63
N THR A 83 -25.22 -5.27 -10.67
CA THR A 83 -25.27 -6.33 -9.65
C THR A 83 -24.85 -5.84 -8.26
N ILE A 84 -24.10 -4.72 -8.12
CA ILE A 84 -23.83 -4.13 -6.79
C ILE A 84 -25.09 -3.48 -6.21
N TYR A 85 -25.93 -2.87 -7.07
CA TYR A 85 -27.22 -2.29 -6.68
C TYR A 85 -28.34 -3.32 -6.49
N GLN A 86 -28.13 -4.59 -6.83
CA GLN A 86 -29.17 -5.62 -6.78
C GLN A 86 -29.76 -5.77 -5.37
N GLY A 87 -31.08 -5.71 -5.25
CA GLY A 87 -31.77 -5.86 -3.96
C GLY A 87 -31.77 -4.60 -3.08
N ASP A 88 -31.29 -3.46 -3.58
CA ASP A 88 -31.52 -2.14 -2.99
C ASP A 88 -33.04 -1.89 -2.76
N GLN A 89 -33.40 -1.52 -1.53
CA GLN A 89 -34.78 -1.24 -1.11
C GLN A 89 -35.09 0.27 -1.01
N GLY A 90 -34.16 1.14 -1.40
CA GLY A 90 -34.32 2.60 -1.35
C GLY A 90 -33.95 3.26 -0.02
N ASP A 91 -33.44 2.51 0.95
CA ASP A 91 -32.88 3.05 2.21
C ASP A 91 -31.35 3.06 2.17
N ALA A 92 -30.75 4.22 2.38
CA ALA A 92 -29.31 4.42 2.30
C ALA A 92 -28.51 3.72 3.42
N SER A 93 -29.13 3.47 4.58
CA SER A 93 -28.48 2.81 5.72
C SER A 93 -28.41 1.30 5.50
N ALA A 94 -29.52 0.69 5.07
CA ALA A 94 -29.58 -0.71 4.67
C ALA A 94 -28.69 -0.98 3.44
N SER A 95 -28.72 -0.07 2.46
CA SER A 95 -27.94 -0.20 1.23
C SER A 95 -26.43 -0.10 1.47
N LYS A 96 -25.97 0.61 2.51
CA LYS A 96 -24.54 0.64 2.86
C LYS A 96 -24.01 -0.77 3.14
N ALA A 97 -24.64 -1.49 4.07
CA ALA A 97 -24.21 -2.85 4.42
C ALA A 97 -24.37 -3.82 3.23
N LEU A 98 -25.40 -3.63 2.42
CA LEU A 98 -25.67 -4.40 1.21
C LEU A 98 -24.54 -4.25 0.17
N PHE A 99 -24.17 -3.01 -0.18
CA PHE A 99 -23.16 -2.72 -1.19
C PHE A 99 -21.75 -3.13 -0.71
N GLU A 100 -21.43 -2.91 0.58
CA GLU A 100 -20.16 -3.37 1.17
C GLU A 100 -20.00 -4.88 1.03
N ARG A 101 -21.07 -5.64 1.31
CA ARG A 101 -21.12 -7.10 1.12
C ARG A 101 -20.95 -7.48 -0.36
N HIS A 102 -21.64 -6.83 -1.29
CA HIS A 102 -21.50 -7.16 -2.72
C HIS A 102 -20.09 -6.88 -3.25
N PHE A 103 -19.41 -5.82 -2.80
CA PHE A 103 -18.00 -5.61 -3.12
C PHE A 103 -17.10 -6.75 -2.58
N GLN A 104 -17.37 -7.25 -1.37
CA GLN A 104 -16.64 -8.39 -0.79
C GLN A 104 -16.90 -9.69 -1.57
N GLU A 105 -18.15 -9.99 -1.91
CA GLU A 105 -18.54 -11.15 -2.73
C GLU A 105 -17.88 -11.11 -4.12
N ARG A 106 -17.77 -9.93 -4.74
CA ARG A 106 -17.02 -9.76 -6.00
C ARG A 106 -15.51 -9.90 -5.85
N MET A 107 -14.92 -9.48 -4.73
CA MET A 107 -13.50 -9.73 -4.46
C MET A 107 -13.21 -11.23 -4.35
N GLU A 108 -14.13 -11.98 -3.73
CA GLU A 108 -14.04 -13.44 -3.63
C GLU A 108 -14.18 -14.09 -5.02
N ALA A 109 -15.16 -13.67 -5.83
CA ALA A 109 -15.27 -14.12 -7.23
C ALA A 109 -14.02 -13.80 -8.07
N ALA A 110 -13.43 -12.61 -7.91
CA ALA A 110 -12.17 -12.23 -8.55
C ALA A 110 -11.01 -13.12 -8.09
N THR A 111 -11.01 -13.52 -6.82
CA THR A 111 -10.02 -14.44 -6.25
C THR A 111 -10.16 -15.84 -6.83
N GLN A 112 -11.39 -16.34 -6.99
CA GLN A 112 -11.68 -17.65 -7.61
C GLN A 112 -11.31 -17.69 -9.10
N ILE A 113 -11.60 -16.62 -9.86
CA ILE A 113 -11.15 -16.46 -11.25
C ILE A 113 -9.62 -16.53 -11.34
N ALA A 114 -8.91 -15.86 -10.42
CA ALA A 114 -7.46 -15.88 -10.38
C ALA A 114 -6.88 -17.24 -9.95
N GLN A 115 -7.52 -17.94 -9.00
CA GLN A 115 -7.14 -19.30 -8.58
C GLN A 115 -7.30 -20.30 -9.72
N ALA A 116 -8.38 -20.22 -10.52
CA ALA A 116 -8.58 -21.07 -11.68
C ALA A 116 -7.47 -20.88 -12.75
N CYS A 117 -6.92 -19.68 -12.87
CA CYS A 117 -5.83 -19.37 -13.80
C CYS A 117 -4.43 -19.72 -13.26
N TYR A 118 -4.18 -19.54 -11.95
CA TYR A 118 -2.84 -19.60 -11.35
C TYR A 118 -2.61 -20.75 -10.35
N GLY A 119 -3.62 -21.59 -10.10
CA GLY A 119 -3.54 -22.68 -9.14
C GLY A 119 -3.18 -22.18 -7.73
N ALA A 120 -2.13 -22.75 -7.14
CA ALA A 120 -1.68 -22.41 -5.78
C ALA A 120 -0.81 -21.14 -5.68
N SER A 121 -0.57 -20.41 -6.77
CA SER A 121 0.41 -19.31 -6.80
C SER A 121 -0.12 -18.01 -6.16
N SER A 122 -0.03 -17.92 -4.83
CA SER A 122 -0.49 -16.78 -4.01
C SER A 122 -0.04 -15.41 -4.53
N ALA A 123 1.22 -15.27 -4.95
CA ALA A 123 1.75 -14.02 -5.51
C ALA A 123 0.98 -13.53 -6.75
N ARG A 124 0.66 -14.47 -7.66
CA ARG A 124 -0.07 -14.18 -8.90
C ARG A 124 -1.54 -13.88 -8.62
N ILE A 125 -2.16 -14.61 -7.69
CA ILE A 125 -3.52 -14.35 -7.22
C ILE A 125 -3.61 -12.96 -6.58
N THR A 126 -2.68 -12.57 -5.72
CA THR A 126 -2.64 -11.23 -5.10
C THR A 126 -2.49 -10.13 -6.14
N LEU A 127 -1.64 -10.29 -7.15
CA LEU A 127 -1.53 -9.33 -8.26
C LEU A 127 -2.79 -9.30 -9.15
N ALA A 128 -3.53 -10.40 -9.28
CA ALA A 128 -4.81 -10.43 -9.99
C ALA A 128 -5.93 -9.73 -9.20
N ARG A 129 -6.02 -9.97 -7.88
CA ARG A 129 -6.93 -9.23 -6.97
C ARG A 129 -6.68 -7.73 -7.04
N ASN A 130 -5.41 -7.30 -7.05
CA ASN A 130 -5.08 -5.89 -7.23
C ASN A 130 -5.47 -5.35 -8.62
N ALA A 131 -5.35 -6.15 -9.68
CA ALA A 131 -5.81 -5.73 -11.02
C ALA A 131 -7.33 -5.51 -11.03
N TYR A 132 -8.11 -6.41 -10.42
CA TYR A 132 -9.54 -6.22 -10.22
C TYR A 132 -9.85 -4.94 -9.43
N ILE A 133 -9.10 -4.63 -8.37
CA ILE A 133 -9.24 -3.37 -7.62
C ILE A 133 -9.03 -2.14 -8.52
N LEU A 134 -7.97 -2.13 -9.35
CA LEU A 134 -7.69 -1.04 -10.30
C LEU A 134 -8.82 -0.87 -11.33
N MET A 135 -9.34 -1.98 -11.86
CA MET A 135 -10.50 -1.99 -12.76
C MET A 135 -11.76 -1.42 -12.07
N SER A 136 -12.00 -1.77 -10.80
CA SER A 136 -13.13 -1.26 -10.02
C SER A 136 -13.01 0.23 -9.71
N TYR A 137 -11.81 0.75 -9.45
CA TYR A 137 -11.58 2.18 -9.31
C TYR A 137 -11.91 2.95 -10.60
N ASP A 138 -11.48 2.46 -11.76
CA ASP A 138 -11.82 3.08 -13.05
C ASP A 138 -13.34 3.03 -13.33
N ALA A 139 -13.99 1.91 -13.02
CA ALA A 139 -15.44 1.78 -13.11
C ALA A 139 -16.17 2.78 -12.20
N LEU A 140 -15.71 2.96 -10.95
CA LEU A 140 -16.24 3.96 -10.02
C LEU A 140 -16.08 5.40 -10.53
N VAL A 141 -14.91 5.75 -11.09
CA VAL A 141 -14.67 7.08 -11.69
C VAL A 141 -15.61 7.34 -12.88
N ARG A 142 -15.88 6.33 -13.71
CA ARG A 142 -16.83 6.47 -14.84
C ARG A 142 -18.29 6.53 -14.37
N HIS A 143 -18.65 5.77 -13.35
CA HIS A 143 -20.04 5.68 -12.86
C HIS A 143 -20.45 6.90 -12.02
N ASN A 144 -19.55 7.42 -11.19
CA ASN A 144 -19.75 8.57 -10.33
C ASN A 144 -18.58 9.58 -10.44
N PRO A 145 -18.46 10.29 -11.58
CA PRO A 145 -17.29 11.13 -11.86
C PRO A 145 -17.12 12.32 -10.90
N ASP A 146 -18.20 12.80 -10.27
CA ASP A 146 -18.17 13.94 -9.35
C ASP A 146 -17.69 13.57 -7.93
N PHE A 147 -17.53 12.27 -7.62
CA PHE A 147 -16.99 11.79 -6.36
C PHE A 147 -15.47 11.57 -6.50
N PHE A 148 -14.69 12.62 -6.26
CA PHE A 148 -13.29 12.70 -6.68
C PHE A 148 -12.34 11.68 -6.01
N TRP A 149 -12.74 11.03 -4.91
CA TRP A 149 -11.89 10.08 -4.18
C TRP A 149 -11.30 8.97 -5.07
N ALA A 150 -12.13 8.37 -5.94
CA ALA A 150 -11.70 7.25 -6.78
C ALA A 150 -10.62 7.64 -7.81
N ARG A 151 -10.53 8.93 -8.18
CA ARG A 151 -9.55 9.46 -9.14
C ARG A 151 -8.11 9.35 -8.64
N LEU A 152 -7.86 9.60 -7.34
CA LEU A 152 -6.55 9.32 -6.73
C LEU A 152 -6.42 7.83 -6.38
N GLY A 153 -7.52 7.21 -5.94
CA GLY A 153 -7.55 5.83 -5.48
C GLY A 153 -6.95 4.83 -6.48
N ILE A 154 -7.18 5.00 -7.78
CA ILE A 154 -6.57 4.13 -8.80
C ILE A 154 -5.02 4.21 -8.81
N PHE A 155 -4.44 5.40 -8.66
CA PHE A 155 -2.99 5.59 -8.68
C PHE A 155 -2.35 5.19 -7.35
N ALA A 156 -2.99 5.51 -6.22
CA ALA A 156 -2.59 4.99 -4.91
C ALA A 156 -2.64 3.45 -4.88
N ALA A 157 -3.64 2.84 -5.52
CA ALA A 157 -3.73 1.40 -5.65
C ALA A 157 -2.68 0.78 -6.59
N ASN A 158 -2.18 1.55 -7.58
CA ASN A 158 -1.07 1.11 -8.42
C ASN A 158 0.29 1.26 -7.70
N GLU A 159 0.45 2.21 -6.78
CA GLU A 159 1.60 2.21 -5.87
C GLU A 159 1.62 0.95 -5.02
N VAL A 160 0.49 0.56 -4.41
CA VAL A 160 0.40 -0.73 -3.71
C VAL A 160 0.73 -1.89 -4.65
N ARG A 161 0.25 -1.90 -5.90
CA ARG A 161 0.62 -2.92 -6.90
C ARG A 161 2.13 -3.04 -7.10
N SER A 162 2.79 -1.90 -7.27
CA SER A 162 4.23 -1.84 -7.52
C SER A 162 5.03 -2.34 -6.31
N ASN A 163 4.52 -2.08 -5.11
CA ASN A 163 5.12 -2.51 -3.86
C ASN A 163 4.86 -4.00 -3.59
N LEU A 164 3.69 -4.54 -3.99
CA LEU A 164 3.41 -5.98 -4.04
C LEU A 164 4.35 -6.70 -5.02
N ALA A 165 4.57 -6.15 -6.23
CA ALA A 165 5.50 -6.70 -7.20
C ALA A 165 6.96 -6.69 -6.68
N LEU A 166 7.38 -5.59 -6.04
CA LEU A 166 8.69 -5.48 -5.38
C LEU A 166 8.83 -6.51 -4.24
N ALA A 167 7.81 -6.66 -3.40
CA ALA A 167 7.77 -7.61 -2.30
C ALA A 167 7.88 -9.06 -2.80
N PHE A 168 7.11 -9.47 -3.81
CA PHE A 168 7.23 -10.81 -4.38
C PHE A 168 8.58 -11.04 -5.08
N SER A 169 9.13 -10.02 -5.72
CA SER A 169 10.48 -10.09 -6.34
C SER A 169 11.57 -10.25 -5.27
N LEU A 170 11.48 -9.52 -4.16
CA LEU A 170 12.36 -9.71 -3.00
C LEU A 170 12.22 -11.13 -2.44
N LYS A 171 11.01 -11.60 -2.18
CA LYS A 171 10.78 -12.97 -1.67
C LYS A 171 11.44 -14.01 -2.57
N GLY A 172 11.21 -13.95 -3.89
CA GLY A 172 11.81 -14.86 -4.86
C GLY A 172 13.35 -14.79 -4.87
N ALA A 173 13.92 -13.59 -4.75
CA ALA A 173 15.37 -13.40 -4.67
C ALA A 173 15.98 -13.98 -3.36
N LEU A 174 15.27 -13.89 -2.24
CA LEU A 174 15.68 -14.51 -0.98
C LEU A 174 15.58 -16.04 -1.04
N ASP A 175 14.48 -16.58 -1.59
CA ASP A 175 14.29 -18.03 -1.76
C ASP A 175 15.36 -18.63 -2.69
N ALA A 176 15.69 -17.94 -3.79
CA ALA A 176 16.77 -18.32 -4.71
C ALA A 176 18.14 -18.28 -4.03
N LEU A 177 18.42 -17.26 -3.21
CA LEU A 177 19.67 -17.17 -2.46
C LEU A 177 19.80 -18.31 -1.44
N MET A 178 18.76 -18.61 -0.66
CA MET A 178 18.74 -19.73 0.29
C MET A 178 18.92 -21.10 -0.40
N SER A 179 18.45 -21.23 -1.64
CA SER A 179 18.61 -22.46 -2.43
C SER A 179 20.01 -22.61 -3.03
N ALA A 180 20.66 -21.50 -3.39
CA ALA A 180 21.95 -21.50 -4.07
C ALA A 180 23.18 -21.44 -3.13
N ASP A 181 23.00 -21.00 -1.89
CA ASP A 181 24.08 -20.79 -0.91
C ASP A 181 23.72 -21.38 0.46
N PRO A 182 24.25 -22.56 0.85
CA PRO A 182 24.02 -23.15 2.17
C PRO A 182 24.45 -22.27 3.35
N GLY A 183 25.34 -21.29 3.14
CA GLY A 183 25.72 -20.31 4.15
C GLY A 183 24.64 -19.27 4.43
N ALA A 184 23.71 -19.05 3.49
CA ALA A 184 22.66 -18.04 3.59
C ALA A 184 21.66 -18.31 4.73
N ALA A 185 21.55 -19.56 5.21
CA ALA A 185 20.73 -19.92 6.37
C ALA A 185 21.15 -19.23 7.68
N ARG A 186 22.37 -18.66 7.76
CA ARG A 186 22.90 -17.91 8.92
C ARG A 186 22.87 -16.39 8.73
N VAL A 187 22.28 -15.92 7.63
CA VAL A 187 22.22 -14.50 7.29
C VAL A 187 20.94 -13.87 7.81
N ASN A 188 21.07 -12.69 8.42
CA ASN A 188 19.95 -11.86 8.81
C ASN A 188 19.89 -10.56 7.98
N ILE A 189 18.68 -10.13 7.63
CA ILE A 189 18.35 -8.83 7.03
C ILE A 189 17.25 -8.16 7.88
N ALA A 190 17.35 -6.86 8.11
CA ALA A 190 16.41 -6.10 8.95
C ALA A 190 16.09 -6.76 10.33
N GLY A 191 17.04 -7.49 10.92
CA GLY A 191 16.86 -8.20 12.20
C GLY A 191 16.19 -9.59 12.10
N LEU A 192 15.76 -10.01 10.91
CA LEU A 192 15.13 -11.31 10.65
C LEU A 192 16.10 -12.24 9.89
N SER A 193 16.03 -13.55 10.11
CA SER A 193 16.67 -14.51 9.20
C SER A 193 16.03 -14.47 7.81
N LEU A 194 16.76 -14.87 6.76
CA LEU A 194 16.24 -14.82 5.38
C LEU A 194 14.88 -15.54 5.22
N ALA A 195 14.72 -16.72 5.84
CA ALA A 195 13.46 -17.47 5.80
C ALA A 195 12.31 -16.73 6.51
N SER A 196 12.57 -16.13 7.68
CA SER A 196 11.59 -15.31 8.40
C SER A 196 11.24 -14.04 7.65
N ALA A 197 12.20 -13.40 6.98
CA ALA A 197 11.96 -12.24 6.12
C ALA A 197 11.11 -12.63 4.89
N ALA A 198 11.45 -13.71 4.19
CA ALA A 198 10.69 -14.21 3.04
C ALA A 198 9.24 -14.59 3.41
N LYS A 199 9.03 -15.20 4.59
CA LYS A 199 7.68 -15.48 5.12
C LYS A 199 6.93 -14.21 5.48
N MET A 200 7.55 -13.31 6.25
CA MET A 200 6.96 -12.04 6.68
C MET A 200 6.52 -11.19 5.48
N VAL A 201 7.34 -11.13 4.42
CA VAL A 201 6.99 -10.46 3.15
C VAL A 201 5.74 -11.09 2.54
N GLY A 202 5.67 -12.42 2.46
CA GLY A 202 4.49 -13.13 1.98
C GLY A 202 3.23 -12.78 2.77
N ASP A 203 3.28 -12.85 4.10
CA ASP A 203 2.15 -12.53 4.97
C ASP A 203 1.75 -11.04 4.86
N ALA A 204 2.72 -10.13 4.83
CA ALA A 204 2.49 -8.68 4.67
C ALA A 204 1.82 -8.34 3.32
N THR A 205 2.18 -9.01 2.23
CA THR A 205 1.48 -8.80 0.94
C THR A 205 0.02 -9.22 0.98
N LYS A 206 -0.35 -10.22 1.79
CA LYS A 206 -1.76 -10.58 2.04
C LYS A 206 -2.46 -9.47 2.85
N ASP A 207 -1.84 -9.02 3.93
CA ASP A 207 -2.39 -7.96 4.77
C ASP A 207 -2.64 -6.66 3.96
N LEU A 208 -1.74 -6.31 3.04
CA LEU A 208 -1.88 -5.17 2.12
C LEU A 208 -3.08 -5.30 1.17
N ILE A 209 -3.21 -6.43 0.47
CA ILE A 209 -4.27 -6.60 -0.53
C ILE A 209 -5.66 -6.71 0.11
N ASP A 210 -5.74 -7.32 1.30
CA ASP A 210 -6.98 -7.37 2.09
C ASP A 210 -7.34 -5.96 2.60
N GLY A 211 -6.35 -5.14 2.97
CA GLY A 211 -6.55 -3.72 3.27
C GLY A 211 -7.12 -2.93 2.09
N GLN A 212 -6.56 -3.08 0.88
CA GLN A 212 -7.10 -2.44 -0.32
C GLN A 212 -8.53 -2.89 -0.64
N SER A 213 -8.84 -4.19 -0.45
CA SER A 213 -10.18 -4.73 -0.64
C SER A 213 -11.20 -4.07 0.30
N ASN A 214 -10.83 -3.87 1.56
CA ASN A 214 -11.69 -3.23 2.55
C ASN A 214 -11.92 -1.75 2.21
N VAL A 215 -10.89 -1.06 1.74
CA VAL A 215 -10.98 0.33 1.25
C VAL A 215 -11.92 0.45 0.06
N LEU A 216 -11.77 -0.41 -0.95
CA LEU A 216 -12.66 -0.45 -2.11
C LEU A 216 -14.10 -0.76 -1.70
N ALA A 217 -14.32 -1.75 -0.83
CA ALA A 217 -15.66 -2.12 -0.40
C ALA A 217 -16.37 -0.99 0.37
N ASN A 218 -15.67 -0.31 1.29
CA ASN A 218 -16.24 0.74 2.11
C ASN A 218 -16.38 2.08 1.36
N ILE A 219 -15.28 2.67 0.87
CA ILE A 219 -15.37 3.99 0.21
C ILE A 219 -16.01 3.86 -1.19
N GLY A 220 -15.82 2.74 -1.89
CA GLY A 220 -16.57 2.45 -3.11
C GLY A 220 -18.08 2.38 -2.86
N THR A 221 -18.50 1.81 -1.72
CA THR A 221 -19.89 1.92 -1.27
C THR A 221 -20.30 3.37 -1.02
N LEU A 222 -19.48 4.20 -0.36
CA LEU A 222 -19.79 5.63 -0.20
C LEU A 222 -19.99 6.33 -1.57
N ALA A 223 -19.15 6.01 -2.56
CA ALA A 223 -19.31 6.51 -3.93
C ALA A 223 -20.61 6.00 -4.59
N LEU A 224 -21.02 4.75 -4.40
CA LEU A 224 -22.27 4.23 -4.97
C LEU A 224 -23.51 4.78 -4.26
N LEU A 225 -23.44 5.00 -2.94
CA LEU A 225 -24.49 5.64 -2.14
C LEU A 225 -24.68 7.11 -2.55
N HIS A 226 -23.58 7.85 -2.74
CA HIS A 226 -23.62 9.19 -3.35
C HIS A 226 -24.38 9.20 -4.67
N LYS A 227 -24.00 8.31 -5.59
CA LYS A 227 -24.61 8.20 -6.92
C LYS A 227 -26.11 7.85 -6.87
N ARG A 228 -26.53 7.11 -5.85
CA ARG A 228 -27.89 6.58 -5.71
C ARG A 228 -28.86 7.51 -4.98
N TYR A 229 -28.38 8.18 -3.93
CA TYR A 229 -29.20 8.95 -2.99
C TYR A 229 -28.85 10.45 -2.93
N GLY A 230 -27.74 10.86 -3.53
CA GLY A 230 -27.20 12.21 -3.43
C GLY A 230 -26.51 12.48 -2.09
N ALA A 231 -25.57 13.42 -2.07
CA ALA A 231 -24.79 13.75 -0.87
C ALA A 231 -25.65 14.18 0.33
N GLN A 232 -26.76 14.90 0.10
CA GLN A 232 -27.67 15.37 1.15
C GLN A 232 -28.20 14.23 2.01
N ALA A 233 -28.77 13.18 1.41
CA ALA A 233 -29.33 12.03 2.12
C ALA A 233 -28.26 11.29 2.95
N MET A 234 -27.00 11.34 2.51
CA MET A 234 -25.89 10.66 3.16
C MET A 234 -25.38 11.36 4.42
N THR A 235 -25.58 12.67 4.57
CA THR A 235 -25.14 13.42 5.78
C THR A 235 -25.80 12.93 7.08
N THR A 236 -26.95 12.25 6.98
CA THR A 236 -27.75 11.76 8.12
C THR A 236 -27.71 10.24 8.32
N VAL A 237 -26.95 9.50 7.50
CA VAL A 237 -26.92 8.02 7.59
C VAL A 237 -26.18 7.57 8.87
N PRO A 238 -26.80 6.76 9.74
CA PRO A 238 -26.16 6.26 10.95
C PRO A 238 -24.92 5.41 10.67
N GLY A 239 -23.92 5.48 11.54
CA GLY A 239 -22.70 4.66 11.46
C GLY A 239 -21.64 5.16 10.49
N LEU A 240 -21.82 6.32 9.86
CA LEU A 240 -20.73 7.04 9.20
C LEU A 240 -19.78 7.68 10.24
N SER A 241 -18.49 7.77 9.91
CA SER A 241 -17.53 8.52 10.74
C SER A 241 -17.72 10.04 10.59
N PRO A 242 -17.21 10.87 11.52
CA PRO A 242 -17.23 12.33 11.39
C PRO A 242 -16.67 12.84 10.06
N GLU A 243 -15.58 12.24 9.58
CA GLU A 243 -14.92 12.57 8.31
C GLU A 243 -15.79 12.18 7.11
N ALA A 244 -16.42 11.00 7.12
CA ALA A 244 -17.33 10.62 6.05
C ALA A 244 -18.56 11.54 5.98
N ILE A 245 -19.12 11.93 7.13
CA ILE A 245 -20.21 12.92 7.22
C ILE A 245 -19.74 14.28 6.66
N GLN A 246 -18.58 14.77 7.11
CA GLN A 246 -18.01 16.03 6.63
C GLN A 246 -17.67 16.00 5.13
N GLY A 247 -17.26 14.84 4.61
CA GLY A 247 -17.06 14.58 3.19
C GLY A 247 -18.36 14.71 2.41
N TYR A 248 -19.46 14.14 2.88
CA TYR A 248 -20.77 14.33 2.25
C TYR A 248 -21.29 15.77 2.37
N THR A 249 -21.07 16.47 3.48
CA THR A 249 -21.43 17.89 3.61
C THR A 249 -20.70 18.75 2.55
N LEU A 250 -19.41 18.47 2.31
CA LEU A 250 -18.63 19.15 1.27
C LEU A 250 -19.04 18.72 -0.14
N GLN A 251 -19.37 17.45 -0.35
CA GLN A 251 -19.87 16.95 -1.63
C GLN A 251 -21.23 17.57 -1.96
N GLN A 252 -22.13 17.73 -0.99
CA GLN A 252 -23.42 18.41 -1.19
C GLN A 252 -23.23 19.88 -1.60
N ALA A 253 -22.27 20.58 -0.99
CA ALA A 253 -21.89 21.92 -1.42
C ALA A 253 -21.28 21.93 -2.82
N ALA A 254 -20.46 20.94 -3.17
CA ALA A 254 -19.92 20.79 -4.52
C ALA A 254 -21.04 20.55 -5.55
N ASP A 255 -21.95 19.60 -5.31
CA ASP A 255 -23.10 19.30 -6.18
C ASP A 255 -23.96 20.55 -6.41
N ALA A 256 -24.26 21.33 -5.37
CA ALA A 256 -25.01 22.58 -5.50
C ALA A 256 -24.27 23.63 -6.36
N VAL A 257 -22.95 23.73 -6.24
CA VAL A 257 -22.12 24.60 -7.10
C VAL A 257 -22.06 24.07 -8.54
N ARG A 258 -21.99 22.75 -8.74
CA ARG A 258 -22.05 22.11 -10.06
C ARG A 258 -23.37 22.42 -10.76
N ASP A 259 -24.48 22.28 -10.06
CA ASP A 259 -25.81 22.46 -10.64
C ASP A 259 -26.10 23.94 -10.94
N ALA A 260 -25.47 24.87 -10.21
CA ALA A 260 -25.57 26.30 -10.45
C ALA A 260 -24.57 26.86 -11.49
N THR A 261 -23.36 26.28 -11.61
CA THR A 261 -22.24 26.89 -12.36
C THR A 261 -21.44 25.94 -13.26
N GLY A 262 -21.83 24.67 -13.34
CA GLY A 262 -21.04 23.61 -13.98
C GLY A 262 -19.80 23.24 -13.15
N GLN A 263 -18.86 22.50 -13.75
CA GLN A 263 -17.61 22.07 -13.11
C GLN A 263 -16.60 23.24 -12.99
N SER A 264 -16.99 24.27 -12.25
CA SER A 264 -16.19 25.47 -11.99
C SER A 264 -15.02 25.18 -11.02
N SER A 265 -14.07 26.12 -10.93
CA SER A 265 -12.95 26.01 -9.97
C SER A 265 -13.44 25.85 -8.52
N GLN A 266 -14.57 26.44 -8.16
CA GLN A 266 -15.20 26.28 -6.84
C GLN A 266 -15.77 24.86 -6.64
N PHE A 267 -16.40 24.28 -7.66
CA PHE A 267 -16.81 22.86 -7.63
C PHE A 267 -15.59 21.95 -7.40
N HIS A 268 -14.53 22.12 -8.20
CA HIS A 268 -13.30 21.34 -8.07
C HIS A 268 -12.66 21.46 -6.68
N GLN A 269 -12.64 22.67 -6.10
CA GLN A 269 -12.14 22.90 -4.75
C GLN A 269 -12.97 22.15 -3.69
N LEU A 270 -14.30 22.20 -3.77
CA LEU A 270 -15.20 21.54 -2.81
C LEU A 270 -15.17 20.01 -2.96
N ALA A 271 -15.21 19.49 -4.19
CA ALA A 271 -15.13 18.05 -4.48
C ALA A 271 -13.76 17.47 -4.06
N THR A 272 -12.67 18.22 -4.24
CA THR A 272 -11.34 17.86 -3.74
C THR A 272 -11.31 17.85 -2.21
N GLN A 273 -11.91 18.83 -1.54
CA GLN A 273 -12.02 18.82 -0.07
C GLN A 273 -12.88 17.66 0.45
N ALA A 274 -13.97 17.31 -0.23
CA ALA A 274 -14.77 16.12 0.07
C ALA A 274 -13.93 14.83 -0.06
N ALA A 275 -13.20 14.67 -1.17
CA ALA A 275 -12.29 13.54 -1.38
C ALA A 275 -11.18 13.46 -0.31
N ILE A 276 -10.65 14.58 0.16
CA ILE A 276 -9.70 14.64 1.29
C ILE A 276 -10.33 14.10 2.57
N GLN A 277 -11.60 14.41 2.86
CA GLN A 277 -12.29 13.86 4.04
C GLN A 277 -12.55 12.35 3.91
N PHE A 278 -12.97 11.87 2.74
CA PHE A 278 -13.08 10.42 2.50
C PHE A 278 -11.71 9.72 2.59
N GLY A 279 -10.63 10.38 2.16
CA GLY A 279 -9.26 9.92 2.39
C GLY A 279 -8.87 9.91 3.88
N MET A 280 -9.32 10.88 4.68
CA MET A 280 -9.12 10.87 6.14
C MET A 280 -9.88 9.73 6.82
N HIS A 281 -11.11 9.42 6.38
CA HIS A 281 -11.84 8.23 6.80
C HIS A 281 -11.04 6.96 6.49
N GLU A 282 -10.60 6.81 5.23
CA GLU A 282 -9.81 5.67 4.76
C GLU A 282 -8.55 5.44 5.61
N GLN A 283 -7.74 6.49 5.82
CA GLN A 283 -6.48 6.36 6.55
C GLN A 283 -6.67 6.03 8.04
N THR A 284 -7.77 6.52 8.65
CA THR A 284 -8.04 6.41 10.09
C THR A 284 -8.79 5.13 10.45
N TYR A 285 -9.86 4.79 9.74
CA TYR A 285 -10.76 3.70 10.15
C TYR A 285 -10.52 2.39 9.39
N LEU A 286 -10.02 2.46 8.15
CA LEU A 286 -9.87 1.28 7.29
C LEU A 286 -8.42 0.78 7.24
N LEU A 287 -7.47 1.69 7.04
CA LEU A 287 -6.05 1.33 6.87
C LEU A 287 -5.27 1.30 8.19
N GLN A 288 -5.61 2.08 9.21
CA GLN A 288 -4.89 2.02 10.48
C GLN A 288 -4.91 0.61 11.11
N PRO A 289 -6.03 -0.14 11.15
CA PRO A 289 -6.02 -1.54 11.64
C PRO A 289 -5.11 -2.48 10.85
N MET A 290 -4.88 -2.21 9.56
CA MET A 290 -3.90 -2.95 8.75
C MET A 290 -2.46 -2.54 9.13
N TRP A 291 -2.17 -1.25 9.23
CA TRP A 291 -0.86 -0.72 9.65
C TRP A 291 -0.47 -1.13 11.06
N ASP A 292 -1.46 -1.44 11.93
CA ASP A 292 -1.18 -1.90 13.27
C ASP A 292 -0.72 -3.37 13.37
N LYS A 293 -0.91 -4.17 12.31
CA LYS A 293 -0.50 -5.58 12.28
C LYS A 293 1.04 -5.74 12.37
N PRO A 294 1.54 -6.75 13.10
CA PRO A 294 2.98 -7.00 13.24
C PRO A 294 3.73 -7.16 11.91
N ASN A 295 3.14 -7.85 10.93
CA ASN A 295 3.77 -8.08 9.62
C ASN A 295 4.01 -6.78 8.85
N ILE A 296 3.05 -5.85 8.88
CA ILE A 296 3.16 -4.55 8.20
C ILE A 296 4.22 -3.67 8.89
N LYS A 297 4.29 -3.69 10.23
CA LYS A 297 5.34 -3.01 11.00
C LYS A 297 6.74 -3.58 10.70
N ALA A 298 6.89 -4.90 10.59
CA ALA A 298 8.13 -5.54 10.19
C ALA A 298 8.51 -5.25 8.72
N MET A 299 7.52 -5.17 7.82
CA MET A 299 7.73 -4.82 6.41
C MET A 299 8.29 -3.39 6.27
N ALA A 300 7.93 -2.44 7.15
CA ALA A 300 8.53 -1.10 7.15
C ALA A 300 10.05 -1.14 7.46
N GLN A 301 10.48 -1.94 8.43
CA GLN A 301 11.92 -2.11 8.74
C GLN A 301 12.70 -2.74 7.57
N LEU A 302 12.07 -3.68 6.87
CA LEU A 302 12.64 -4.29 5.67
C LEU A 302 12.65 -3.33 4.48
N ASN A 303 11.69 -2.40 4.40
CA ASN A 303 11.67 -1.33 3.41
C ASN A 303 12.85 -0.36 3.58
N ASP A 304 13.12 0.08 4.81
CA ASP A 304 14.27 0.92 5.12
C ASP A 304 15.59 0.21 4.77
N TRP A 305 15.65 -1.10 5.03
CA TRP A 305 16.76 -1.94 4.60
C TRP A 305 16.90 -1.99 3.07
N MET A 306 15.82 -2.18 2.31
CA MET A 306 15.86 -2.15 0.84
C MET A 306 16.32 -0.79 0.31
N LEU A 307 15.75 0.31 0.79
CA LEU A 307 16.09 1.67 0.36
C LEU A 307 17.57 1.96 0.59
N LYS A 308 18.09 1.64 1.79
CA LYS A 308 19.50 1.84 2.15
C LYS A 308 20.46 1.03 1.27
N ASN A 309 20.14 -0.21 0.94
CA ASN A 309 21.05 -1.11 0.22
C ASN A 309 20.89 -1.06 -1.31
N SER A 310 19.85 -0.42 -1.83
CA SER A 310 19.59 -0.26 -3.27
C SER A 310 19.98 1.11 -3.84
N LEU A 311 20.70 1.94 -3.07
CA LEU A 311 20.91 3.36 -3.37
C LEU A 311 19.58 4.07 -3.67
N GLU A 312 18.59 3.84 -2.82
CA GLU A 312 17.24 4.42 -2.90
C GLU A 312 16.41 4.03 -4.13
N THR A 313 16.91 3.14 -5.01
CA THR A 313 16.22 2.73 -6.25
C THR A 313 15.14 1.66 -6.06
N LEU A 314 15.17 0.90 -4.95
CA LEU A 314 14.21 -0.17 -4.64
C LEU A 314 13.64 0.04 -3.25
N GLY A 315 12.36 0.38 -3.17
CA GLY A 315 11.61 0.52 -1.92
C GLY A 315 10.35 1.39 -2.08
N MET A 316 9.53 1.38 -1.04
CA MET A 316 8.33 2.20 -0.90
C MET A 316 8.73 3.59 -0.40
N ARG A 317 8.26 4.62 -1.11
CA ARG A 317 8.25 6.02 -0.70
C ARG A 317 6.79 6.45 -0.75
N GLY A 318 6.36 7.40 0.09
CA GLY A 318 4.97 7.90 0.09
C GLY A 318 4.58 8.73 -1.14
N ASP A 319 5.36 8.62 -2.22
CA ASP A 319 5.11 9.23 -3.51
C ASP A 319 3.99 8.46 -4.24
N ILE A 320 3.27 9.14 -5.13
CA ILE A 320 2.24 8.53 -5.98
C ILE A 320 2.68 8.66 -7.44
N PHE A 321 3.14 7.55 -8.03
CA PHE A 321 3.35 7.43 -9.47
C PHE A 321 2.01 7.40 -10.20
N ILE A 322 1.84 8.34 -11.14
CA ILE A 322 0.78 8.31 -12.12
C ILE A 322 1.33 7.55 -13.34
N GLY A 323 0.58 6.60 -13.90
CA GLY A 323 1.05 5.69 -14.96
C GLY A 323 0.85 4.23 -14.61
N ALA A 324 1.22 3.33 -15.54
CA ALA A 324 0.98 1.88 -15.41
C ALA A 324 2.07 1.13 -14.63
N ASN A 325 3.35 1.33 -14.92
CA ASN A 325 4.45 0.55 -14.34
C ASN A 325 5.74 1.38 -14.14
N LYS A 326 6.01 1.77 -12.89
CA LYS A 326 7.14 2.63 -12.47
C LYS A 326 8.53 2.03 -12.68
N PHE A 327 8.62 0.76 -13.09
CA PHE A 327 9.88 0.05 -13.33
C PHE A 327 10.17 -0.19 -14.83
N GLN A 328 9.29 0.23 -15.75
CA GLN A 328 9.62 0.25 -17.17
C GLN A 328 10.43 1.51 -17.56
N PRO A 329 11.45 1.39 -18.44
CA PRO A 329 12.06 2.54 -19.08
C PRO A 329 11.05 3.17 -20.06
N TYR A 330 10.50 4.33 -19.70
CA TYR A 330 9.51 5.04 -20.51
C TYR A 330 10.15 5.98 -21.54
N VAL A 331 9.45 6.12 -22.67
CA VAL A 331 9.71 7.13 -23.73
C VAL A 331 8.74 8.32 -23.60
N ALA A 332 8.09 8.47 -22.45
CA ALA A 332 7.05 9.47 -22.16
C ALA A 332 7.27 10.07 -20.76
N PRO A 333 6.85 11.33 -20.50
CA PRO A 333 7.00 11.94 -19.19
C PRO A 333 6.23 11.16 -18.13
N TYR A 334 6.86 10.94 -16.98
CA TYR A 334 6.21 10.41 -15.78
C TYR A 334 5.83 11.55 -14.85
N LEU A 335 4.61 11.51 -14.32
CA LEU A 335 4.20 12.40 -13.23
C LEU A 335 4.27 11.63 -11.91
N ILE A 336 4.97 12.20 -10.93
CA ILE A 336 5.07 11.66 -9.58
C ILE A 336 4.62 12.76 -8.62
N ILE A 337 3.54 12.53 -7.89
CA ILE A 337 3.17 13.38 -6.76
C ILE A 337 4.08 12.99 -5.61
N ARG A 338 4.99 13.89 -5.20
CA ARG A 338 5.90 13.61 -4.09
C ARG A 338 5.17 13.63 -2.75
N ALA A 339 5.60 12.79 -1.81
CA ALA A 339 5.20 12.91 -0.42
C ALA A 339 5.56 14.32 0.12
N PRO A 340 4.71 14.96 0.94
CA PRO A 340 5.06 16.20 1.62
C PRO A 340 6.34 16.06 2.45
N ILE A 341 7.14 17.13 2.53
CA ILE A 341 8.34 17.16 3.36
C ILE A 341 7.95 16.85 4.82
N GLY A 342 8.61 15.85 5.40
CA GLY A 342 8.34 15.36 6.77
C GLY A 342 7.30 14.24 6.86
N ALA A 343 6.41 14.07 5.87
CA ALA A 343 5.43 12.98 5.82
C ALA A 343 6.10 11.69 5.28
N THR A 344 6.97 11.11 6.09
CA THR A 344 7.88 10.01 5.69
C THR A 344 7.53 8.66 6.32
N ASN A 345 6.74 8.65 7.40
CA ASN A 345 6.40 7.44 8.12
C ASN A 345 5.03 6.90 7.68
N LEU A 346 5.01 5.91 6.79
CA LEU A 346 3.76 5.30 6.33
C LEU A 346 2.96 4.59 7.45
N ALA A 347 3.55 4.26 8.60
CA ALA A 347 2.80 3.76 9.75
C ALA A 347 2.05 4.87 10.52
N SER A 348 2.46 6.13 10.38
CA SER A 348 1.78 7.30 10.96
C SER A 348 0.52 7.65 10.16
N VAL A 349 -0.64 7.62 10.82
CA VAL A 349 -1.91 8.07 10.22
C VAL A 349 -1.87 9.54 9.79
N THR A 350 -1.15 10.39 10.55
CA THR A 350 -0.99 11.82 10.22
C THR A 350 -0.21 12.01 8.93
N ASP A 351 0.89 11.27 8.74
CA ASP A 351 1.72 11.32 7.53
C ASP A 351 0.91 10.82 6.32
N ARG A 352 0.20 9.70 6.46
CA ARG A 352 -0.67 9.18 5.38
C ARG A 352 -1.79 10.15 5.02
N ILE A 353 -2.40 10.84 5.98
CA ILE A 353 -3.39 11.90 5.72
C ILE A 353 -2.76 13.07 4.97
N ALA A 354 -1.53 13.47 5.33
CA ALA A 354 -0.81 14.53 4.61
C ALA A 354 -0.49 14.12 3.17
N ILE A 355 -0.04 12.88 2.94
CA ILE A 355 0.20 12.30 1.61
C ILE A 355 -1.10 12.28 0.79
N ALA A 356 -2.19 11.73 1.34
CA ALA A 356 -3.47 11.66 0.64
C ALA A 356 -4.00 13.06 0.28
N ARG A 357 -3.90 14.02 1.22
CA ARG A 357 -4.30 15.42 0.99
C ARG A 357 -3.52 16.08 -0.14
N ASN A 358 -2.19 15.88 -0.17
CA ASN A 358 -1.35 16.35 -1.25
C ASN A 358 -1.69 15.67 -2.58
N GLY A 359 -1.90 14.35 -2.55
CA GLY A 359 -2.36 13.53 -3.68
C GLY A 359 -3.61 14.10 -4.35
N PHE A 360 -4.68 14.32 -3.58
CA PHE A 360 -5.93 14.88 -4.12
C PHE A 360 -5.73 16.29 -4.69
N THR A 361 -5.03 17.16 -3.96
CA THR A 361 -4.82 18.56 -4.36
C THR A 361 -4.01 18.68 -5.65
N VAL A 362 -2.89 17.95 -5.74
CA VAL A 362 -1.99 17.99 -6.91
C VAL A 362 -2.63 17.30 -8.11
N LEU A 363 -3.28 16.14 -7.92
CA LEU A 363 -3.92 15.42 -9.01
C LEU A 363 -5.11 16.19 -9.61
N ASP A 364 -5.91 16.87 -8.79
CA ASP A 364 -6.99 17.72 -9.31
C ASP A 364 -6.45 18.92 -10.09
N GLY A 365 -5.42 19.60 -9.57
CA GLY A 365 -4.73 20.68 -10.28
C GLY A 365 -4.11 20.23 -11.62
N TRP A 366 -3.63 18.99 -11.73
CA TRP A 366 -3.17 18.42 -12.99
C TRP A 366 -4.32 18.00 -13.92
N ASN A 367 -5.45 17.51 -13.40
CA ASN A 367 -6.63 17.21 -14.22
C ASN A 367 -7.28 18.47 -14.81
N GLN A 368 -7.17 19.62 -14.14
CA GLN A 368 -7.58 20.91 -14.69
C GLN A 368 -6.57 21.47 -15.72
N ASN A 369 -5.39 20.87 -15.87
CA ASN A 369 -4.39 21.28 -16.86
C ASN A 369 -4.52 20.48 -18.17
N ALA A 370 -4.82 21.16 -19.28
CA ALA A 370 -5.06 20.54 -20.58
C ALA A 370 -3.88 19.72 -21.16
N LEU A 371 -2.64 19.96 -20.73
CA LEU A 371 -1.47 19.18 -21.16
C LEU A 371 -1.30 17.88 -20.36
N LEU A 372 -1.73 17.86 -19.10
CA LEU A 372 -1.54 16.74 -18.19
C LEU A 372 -2.77 15.83 -18.10
N SER A 373 -3.97 16.39 -18.24
CA SER A 373 -5.24 15.66 -18.08
C SER A 373 -5.41 14.49 -19.05
N GLY A 374 -5.08 14.67 -20.33
CA GLY A 374 -5.13 13.60 -21.33
C GLY A 374 -4.17 12.45 -21.02
N TRP A 375 -2.99 12.75 -20.47
CA TRP A 375 -2.03 11.73 -20.05
C TRP A 375 -2.46 11.02 -18.76
N ILE A 376 -3.12 11.72 -17.81
CA ILE A 376 -3.74 11.11 -16.63
C ILE A 376 -4.87 10.16 -17.05
N GLN A 377 -5.71 10.55 -18.01
CA GLN A 377 -6.77 9.71 -18.57
C GLN A 377 -6.21 8.47 -19.28
N GLN A 378 -5.15 8.63 -20.09
CA GLN A 378 -4.43 7.52 -20.71
C GLN A 378 -3.87 6.55 -19.66
N ALA A 379 -3.22 7.08 -18.61
CA ALA A 379 -2.71 6.27 -17.50
C ALA A 379 -3.82 5.53 -16.76
N GLN A 380 -4.92 6.21 -16.42
CA GLN A 380 -6.09 5.61 -15.80
C GLN A 380 -6.69 4.50 -16.68
N SER A 381 -6.85 4.73 -17.98
CA SER A 381 -7.37 3.74 -18.92
C SER A 381 -6.49 2.49 -19.01
N CYS A 382 -5.16 2.65 -19.02
CA CYS A 382 -4.23 1.52 -18.97
C CYS A 382 -4.39 0.72 -17.66
N LEU A 383 -4.47 1.38 -16.50
CA LEU A 383 -4.71 0.73 -15.21
C LEU A 383 -6.05 -0.01 -15.18
N GLY A 384 -7.12 0.68 -15.61
CA GLY A 384 -8.49 0.17 -15.65
C GLY A 384 -8.68 -1.00 -16.61
N GLN A 385 -7.84 -1.15 -17.63
CA GLN A 385 -7.85 -2.29 -18.57
C GLN A 385 -6.73 -3.31 -18.29
N ALA A 386 -6.01 -3.17 -17.16
CA ALA A 386 -4.83 -3.94 -16.79
C ALA A 386 -3.68 -3.98 -17.83
N GLN A 387 -3.62 -2.98 -18.70
CA GLN A 387 -2.56 -2.81 -19.70
C GLN A 387 -1.31 -2.20 -19.09
N GLY A 388 -0.14 -2.70 -19.50
CA GLY A 388 1.16 -2.20 -19.05
C GLY A 388 1.46 -2.43 -17.56
N LEU A 389 0.58 -3.09 -16.80
CA LEU A 389 0.78 -3.41 -15.39
C LEU A 389 1.99 -4.34 -15.17
N TYR A 390 2.55 -4.33 -13.95
CA TYR A 390 3.47 -5.40 -13.51
C TYR A 390 2.77 -6.75 -13.70
N GLN A 391 3.38 -7.61 -14.51
CA GLN A 391 2.82 -8.91 -14.83
C GLN A 391 3.13 -9.90 -13.71
N PRO A 392 2.31 -10.95 -13.52
CA PRO A 392 2.58 -11.95 -12.50
C PRO A 392 3.93 -12.62 -12.76
N ILE A 393 4.83 -12.58 -11.78
CA ILE A 393 6.22 -13.04 -11.92
C ILE A 393 6.24 -14.48 -12.46
N GLY A 394 7.18 -14.77 -13.36
CA GLY A 394 7.40 -16.11 -13.90
C GLY A 394 7.65 -17.12 -12.78
N ALA A 395 6.89 -18.22 -12.77
CA ALA A 395 7.35 -19.41 -12.08
C ALA A 395 8.60 -19.91 -12.83
N ARG A 396 9.73 -19.92 -12.13
CA ARG A 396 10.74 -20.96 -12.30
C ARG A 396 10.52 -21.95 -11.17
#